data_AF-A0A9P5QBU6-F1
#
_entry.id   AF-A0A9P5QBU6-F1
#
_cell.length_a   1.000
_cell.length_b   1.000
_cell.length_c   1.000
_cell.angle_alpha   90.00
_cell.angle_beta   90.00
_cell.angle_gamma   90.00
#
_symmetry.space_group_name_H-M   'P 1'
#
loop_
_entity.id
_entity.type
_entity.pdbx_description
1 polymer ?
#
loop_
_entity_poly.entity_id
_entity_poly.type
_entity_poly.pdbx_seq_one_letter_code
_entity_poly.pdbx_strand_id
1 'polypeptide(L)'
;MLHQVPAQPISFASQHTRRESSAPSSSSSSVQLPRTLARPEFIEVSPAAIAAAAPELVSVPLDYVRRRLRAEVPQMMAGLSSLAPSHVPVLSQIPSAAIAVSMMIPVHSLVLAAQCARLPELRTPKHAVSHTLSLPVIPLAVPSPAAFTILRTFMYDHRLDAVLKALFPCHPASSRTSSGHNLQTLTTHTSHIKDLWHDMVALGLFDTELWDTLDLAWDIASAP
;
A
#
# COMPACT_ATOMS: atom_id res chain seq x y z
N MET A 1 24.50 -41.19 79.46
CA MET A 1 23.32 -42.01 79.79
C MET A 1 22.08 -41.22 79.42
N LEU A 2 21.40 -41.67 78.36
CA LEU A 2 19.94 -41.76 78.22
C LEU A 2 19.03 -40.52 78.33
N HIS A 3 18.27 -40.31 77.24
CA HIS A 3 16.97 -39.62 77.07
C HIS A 3 17.01 -38.08 77.04
N GLN A 4 16.27 -37.33 76.20
CA GLN A 4 15.01 -37.60 75.51
C GLN A 4 14.82 -36.57 74.38
N VAL A 5 14.27 -37.01 73.24
CA VAL A 5 13.81 -36.16 72.12
C VAL A 5 12.40 -35.64 72.42
N PRO A 6 12.09 -34.34 72.30
CA PRO A 6 10.71 -33.87 72.30
C PRO A 6 10.10 -33.89 70.90
N ALA A 7 8.99 -34.61 70.76
CA ALA A 7 8.09 -34.61 69.62
C ALA A 7 7.35 -33.26 69.53
N GLN A 8 7.29 -32.69 68.33
CA GLN A 8 6.44 -31.53 67.99
C GLN A 8 5.15 -32.03 67.33
N PRO A 9 3.96 -31.52 67.71
CA PRO A 9 2.72 -31.89 67.05
C PRO A 9 2.55 -31.20 65.69
N ILE A 10 2.17 -32.00 64.70
CA ILE A 10 1.71 -31.57 63.38
C ILE A 10 0.38 -30.84 63.54
N SER A 11 0.31 -29.56 63.17
CA SER A 11 -0.96 -28.85 62.92
C SER A 11 -1.14 -28.68 61.42
N PHE A 12 -2.28 -29.14 60.93
CA PHE A 12 -2.72 -29.07 59.53
C PHE A 12 -3.92 -28.12 59.43
N ALA A 13 -4.03 -27.42 58.30
CA ALA A 13 -5.07 -26.45 57.89
C ALA A 13 -4.83 -25.00 58.37
N SER A 14 -5.13 -23.94 57.61
CA SER A 14 -5.74 -23.82 56.29
C SER A 14 -5.34 -22.49 55.63
N GLN A 15 -5.55 -22.45 54.32
CA GLN A 15 -5.27 -21.39 53.36
C GLN A 15 -5.77 -20.00 53.79
N HIS A 16 -4.97 -18.96 53.53
CA HIS A 16 -5.42 -17.71 52.90
C HIS A 16 -4.23 -16.95 52.33
N THR A 17 -3.90 -17.25 51.08
CA THR A 17 -3.02 -16.42 50.24
C THR A 17 -3.74 -15.10 49.94
N ARG A 18 -3.39 -14.04 50.65
CA ARG A 18 -3.74 -12.66 50.28
C ARG A 18 -2.83 -12.24 49.12
N ARG A 19 -3.20 -12.64 47.89
CA ARG A 19 -2.67 -12.05 46.66
C ARG A 19 -3.20 -10.62 46.58
N GLU A 20 -2.32 -9.65 46.78
CA GLU A 20 -2.59 -8.26 46.40
C GLU A 20 -2.79 -8.22 44.88
N SER A 21 -4.01 -7.89 44.49
CA SER A 21 -4.45 -7.68 43.12
C SER A 21 -3.82 -6.39 42.59
N SER A 22 -2.58 -6.46 42.13
CA SER A 22 -1.99 -5.43 41.28
C SER A 22 -2.78 -5.39 39.98
N ALA A 23 -3.69 -4.41 39.86
CA ALA A 23 -4.37 -4.12 38.61
C ALA A 23 -3.33 -3.78 37.52
N PRO A 24 -3.39 -4.40 36.33
CA PRO A 24 -2.55 -3.97 35.23
C PRO A 24 -3.01 -2.57 34.80
N SER A 25 -2.16 -1.57 35.04
CA SER A 25 -2.29 -0.24 34.46
C SER A 25 -2.36 -0.40 32.94
N SER A 26 -3.52 -0.09 32.35
CA SER A 26 -3.69 -0.03 30.90
C SER A 26 -2.77 1.06 30.34
N SER A 27 -1.62 0.68 29.82
CA SER A 27 -0.76 1.58 29.05
C SER A 27 -1.52 1.96 27.79
N SER A 28 -2.12 3.15 27.77
CA SER A 28 -2.66 3.75 26.56
C SER A 28 -1.49 3.93 25.59
N SER A 29 -1.41 3.09 24.57
CA SER A 29 -0.45 3.25 23.48
C SER A 29 -0.83 4.50 22.70
N SER A 30 -0.22 5.63 23.05
CA SER A 30 -0.37 6.86 22.29
C SER A 30 0.36 6.68 20.95
N VAL A 31 -0.42 6.57 19.87
CA VAL A 31 0.11 6.51 18.51
C VAL A 31 0.35 7.95 18.07
N GLN A 32 1.62 8.36 17.97
CA GLN A 32 1.97 9.67 17.43
C GLN A 32 1.92 9.62 15.90
N LEU A 33 0.88 10.20 15.33
CA LEU A 33 0.72 10.38 13.89
C LEU A 33 1.28 11.76 13.49
N PRO A 34 2.00 11.87 12.36
CA PRO A 34 2.42 13.18 11.87
C PRO A 34 1.21 14.06 11.57
N ARG A 35 1.27 15.34 11.93
CA ARG A 35 0.14 16.27 11.71
C ARG A 35 -0.14 16.54 10.24
N THR A 36 0.87 16.41 9.38
CA THR A 36 0.78 16.72 7.95
C THR A 36 1.64 15.73 7.16
N LEU A 37 1.14 15.29 6.00
CA LEU A 37 1.95 14.54 5.04
C LEU A 37 2.79 15.51 4.21
N ALA A 38 4.10 15.29 4.15
CA ALA A 38 4.98 16.16 3.37
C ALA A 38 4.77 15.91 1.86
N ARG A 39 4.53 16.97 1.10
CA ARG A 39 4.47 16.89 -0.38
C ARG A 39 5.89 17.04 -0.95
N PRO A 40 6.36 16.12 -1.80
CA PRO A 40 7.65 16.25 -2.47
C PRO A 40 7.63 17.40 -3.49
N GLU A 41 8.81 17.88 -3.86
CA GLU A 41 8.94 18.83 -4.97
C GLU A 41 8.44 18.22 -6.29
N PHE A 42 7.91 19.06 -7.16
CA PHE A 42 7.52 18.64 -8.50
C PHE A 42 8.73 18.17 -9.29
N ILE A 43 8.62 16.98 -9.87
CA ILE A 43 9.60 16.44 -10.80
C ILE A 43 8.89 16.25 -12.13
N GLU A 44 9.40 16.88 -13.18
CA GLU A 44 8.86 16.67 -14.52
C GLU A 44 9.15 15.25 -15.00
N VAL A 45 8.19 14.68 -15.71
CA VAL A 45 8.34 13.36 -16.34
C VAL A 45 9.43 13.42 -17.40
N SER A 46 10.38 12.49 -17.33
CA SER A 46 11.49 12.42 -18.29
C SER A 46 10.99 12.10 -19.71
N PRO A 47 11.35 12.90 -20.74
CA PRO A 47 11.07 12.58 -22.13
C PRO A 47 11.67 11.24 -22.57
N ALA A 48 12.78 10.81 -21.95
CA ALA A 48 13.39 9.52 -22.22
C ALA A 48 12.49 8.35 -21.79
N ALA A 49 11.67 8.51 -20.74
CA ALA A 49 10.71 7.48 -20.33
C ALA A 49 9.59 7.33 -21.37
N ILE A 50 9.12 8.44 -21.96
CA ILE A 50 8.17 8.42 -23.08
C ILE A 50 8.81 7.77 -24.31
N ALA A 51 10.04 8.17 -24.66
CA ALA A 51 10.79 7.60 -25.77
C ALA A 51 10.96 6.08 -25.65
N ALA A 52 11.23 5.63 -24.42
CA ALA A 52 11.39 4.22 -24.11
C ALA A 52 10.06 3.46 -24.25
N ALA A 53 8.92 4.04 -23.90
CA ALA A 53 7.62 3.37 -24.01
C ALA A 53 6.99 3.45 -25.41
N ALA A 54 7.14 4.58 -26.09
CA ALA A 54 6.52 4.91 -27.37
C ALA A 54 7.39 5.96 -28.10
N PRO A 55 8.42 5.53 -28.86
CA PRO A 55 9.39 6.43 -29.48
C PRO A 55 8.77 7.43 -30.47
N GLU A 56 7.61 7.11 -31.05
CA GLU A 56 6.84 7.97 -31.94
C GLU A 56 6.22 9.19 -31.24
N LEU A 57 6.14 9.18 -29.90
CA LEU A 57 5.51 10.25 -29.11
C LEU A 57 6.52 11.24 -28.51
N VAL A 58 7.82 11.09 -28.79
CA VAL A 58 8.89 11.91 -28.17
C VAL A 58 8.72 13.41 -28.41
N SER A 59 8.19 13.80 -29.57
CA SER A 59 7.96 15.20 -29.92
C SER A 59 6.57 15.72 -29.51
N VAL A 60 5.73 14.87 -28.95
CA VAL A 60 4.34 15.21 -28.60
C VAL A 60 4.33 15.78 -27.18
N PRO A 61 3.70 16.96 -26.95
CA PRO A 61 3.58 17.52 -25.60
C PRO A 61 2.89 16.55 -24.63
N LEU A 62 3.45 16.41 -23.43
CA LEU A 62 3.01 15.43 -22.44
C LEU A 62 1.52 15.57 -22.08
N ASP A 63 1.01 16.80 -21.97
CA ASP A 63 -0.41 17.04 -21.68
C ASP A 63 -1.32 16.48 -22.78
N TYR A 64 -0.89 16.51 -24.03
CA TYR A 64 -1.63 15.92 -25.13
C TYR A 64 -1.64 14.38 -25.01
N VAL A 65 -0.49 13.78 -24.70
CA VAL A 65 -0.38 12.33 -24.45
C VAL A 65 -1.31 11.92 -23.31
N ARG A 66 -1.28 12.61 -22.17
CA ARG A 66 -2.15 12.34 -21.01
C ARG A 66 -3.63 12.45 -21.37
N ARG A 67 -4.04 13.52 -22.07
CA ARG A 67 -5.44 13.68 -22.52
C ARG A 67 -5.87 12.55 -23.45
N ARG A 68 -5.00 12.13 -24.37
CA ARG A 68 -5.31 11.04 -25.30
C ARG A 68 -5.40 9.70 -24.58
N LEU A 69 -4.48 9.41 -23.66
CA LEU A 69 -4.53 8.21 -22.83
C LEU A 69 -5.86 8.12 -22.08
N ARG A 70 -6.33 9.20 -21.46
CA ARG A 70 -7.64 9.26 -20.78
C ARG A 70 -8.80 8.86 -21.68
N ALA A 71 -8.80 9.31 -22.94
CA ALA A 71 -9.84 8.97 -23.90
C ALA A 71 -9.84 7.47 -24.29
N GLU A 72 -8.68 6.82 -24.24
CA GLU A 72 -8.48 5.41 -24.64
C GLU A 72 -8.56 4.43 -23.46
N VAL A 73 -8.81 4.91 -22.25
CA VAL A 73 -8.90 4.10 -21.02
C VAL A 73 -9.83 2.90 -21.13
N PRO A 74 -11.06 3.02 -21.66
CA PRO A 74 -11.97 1.87 -21.73
C PRO A 74 -11.38 0.72 -22.56
N GLN A 75 -10.72 1.04 -23.68
CA GLN A 75 -10.09 0.06 -24.54
C GLN A 75 -8.84 -0.54 -23.90
N MET A 76 -7.99 0.28 -23.30
CA MET A 76 -6.80 -0.17 -22.57
C MET A 76 -7.18 -1.10 -21.42
N MET A 77 -8.17 -0.72 -20.61
CA MET A 77 -8.61 -1.53 -19.47
C MET A 77 -9.28 -2.84 -19.92
N ALA A 78 -10.06 -2.84 -21.00
CA ALA A 78 -10.61 -4.07 -21.59
C ALA A 78 -9.49 -5.06 -21.99
N GLY A 79 -8.40 -4.56 -22.57
CA GLY A 79 -7.21 -5.35 -22.88
C GLY A 79 -6.57 -5.96 -21.62
N LEU A 80 -6.38 -5.17 -20.56
CA LEU A 80 -5.82 -5.65 -19.30
C LEU A 80 -6.74 -6.66 -18.59
N SER A 81 -8.07 -6.50 -18.68
CA SER A 81 -9.03 -7.45 -18.12
C SER A 81 -8.97 -8.83 -18.77
N SER A 82 -8.45 -8.94 -19.99
CA SER A 82 -8.19 -10.23 -20.64
C SER A 82 -6.98 -10.97 -20.06
N LEU A 83 -6.08 -10.24 -19.39
CA LEU A 83 -4.95 -10.79 -18.66
C LEU A 83 -5.42 -11.07 -17.23
N ALA A 84 -5.74 -12.33 -16.93
CA ALA A 84 -6.11 -12.71 -15.56
C ALA A 84 -5.04 -12.24 -14.56
N PRO A 85 -5.40 -11.66 -13.40
CA PRO A 85 -4.44 -11.34 -12.36
C PRO A 85 -3.83 -12.63 -11.83
N SER A 86 -2.57 -12.87 -12.21
CA SER A 86 -1.84 -14.03 -11.73
C SER A 86 -1.22 -13.71 -10.37
N HIS A 87 -1.77 -14.29 -9.29
CA HIS A 87 -1.01 -14.49 -8.05
C HIS A 87 0.03 -15.58 -8.30
N VAL A 88 1.03 -15.27 -9.14
CA VAL A 88 2.17 -16.17 -9.32
C VAL A 88 3.19 -15.84 -8.25
N PRO A 89 3.53 -16.78 -7.34
CA PRO A 89 4.68 -16.63 -6.49
C PRO A 89 5.92 -16.58 -7.39
N VAL A 90 6.45 -15.39 -7.58
CA VAL A 90 7.74 -15.21 -8.26
C VAL A 90 8.81 -15.62 -7.26
N LEU A 91 9.45 -16.78 -7.52
CA LEU A 91 10.70 -17.16 -6.86
C LEU A 91 11.80 -16.21 -7.34
N SER A 92 11.86 -15.03 -6.72
CA SER A 92 12.96 -14.10 -6.96
C SER A 92 14.21 -14.68 -6.30
N GLN A 93 15.25 -14.95 -7.09
CA GLN A 93 16.56 -15.38 -6.60
C GLN A 93 17.30 -14.21 -5.92
N ILE A 94 16.69 -13.63 -4.89
CA ILE A 94 17.32 -12.61 -4.05
C ILE A 94 17.95 -13.35 -2.87
N PRO A 95 19.28 -13.36 -2.71
CA PRO A 95 19.91 -13.90 -1.53
C PRO A 95 19.77 -12.89 -0.38
N SER A 96 18.64 -12.86 0.33
CA SER A 96 18.56 -12.43 1.75
C SER A 96 17.18 -12.69 2.35
N ALA A 97 17.15 -12.97 3.64
CA ALA A 97 16.07 -13.59 4.43
C ALA A 97 14.78 -12.76 4.63
N ALA A 98 14.16 -12.24 3.57
CA ALA A 98 12.81 -11.72 3.60
C ALA A 98 12.04 -12.22 2.38
N ILE A 99 10.99 -13.00 2.60
CA ILE A 99 10.05 -13.41 1.55
C ILE A 99 9.31 -12.13 1.12
N ALA A 100 9.86 -11.42 0.13
CA ALA A 100 9.16 -10.31 -0.49
C ALA A 100 8.00 -10.90 -1.30
N VAL A 101 6.78 -10.72 -0.82
CA VAL A 101 5.58 -11.02 -1.61
C VAL A 101 5.61 -10.12 -2.84
N SER A 102 5.95 -10.69 -4.00
CA SER A 102 5.97 -9.97 -5.27
C SER A 102 4.59 -10.07 -5.91
N MET A 103 3.96 -8.93 -6.20
CA MET A 103 2.65 -8.86 -6.84
C MET A 103 2.84 -8.51 -8.33
N MET A 104 2.35 -9.37 -9.23
CA MET A 104 2.32 -9.06 -10.66
C MET A 104 1.08 -8.25 -11.00
N ILE A 105 1.31 -7.03 -11.49
CA ILE A 105 0.24 -6.08 -11.80
C ILE A 105 0.42 -5.62 -13.24
N PRO A 106 -0.47 -6.01 -14.17
CA PRO A 106 -0.31 -5.65 -15.57
C PRO A 106 -0.64 -4.17 -15.80
N VAL A 107 0.25 -3.42 -16.46
CA VAL A 107 0.06 -1.99 -16.73
C VAL A 107 0.67 -1.65 -18.10
N HIS A 108 0.07 -0.71 -18.84
CA HIS A 108 0.68 -0.15 -20.04
C HIS A 108 1.90 0.69 -19.67
N SER A 109 3.04 0.39 -20.29
CA SER A 109 4.30 1.12 -20.13
C SER A 109 4.11 2.63 -20.34
N LEU A 110 3.32 3.03 -21.33
CA LEU A 110 3.08 4.43 -21.64
C LEU A 110 2.26 5.16 -20.56
N VAL A 111 1.29 4.48 -19.93
CA VAL A 111 0.52 5.06 -18.81
C VAL A 111 1.41 5.33 -17.61
N LEU A 112 2.31 4.39 -17.30
CA LEU A 112 3.33 4.60 -16.27
C LEU A 112 4.26 5.75 -16.67
N ALA A 113 4.86 5.68 -17.86
CA ALA A 113 5.83 6.64 -18.33
C ALA A 113 5.29 8.07 -18.36
N ALA A 114 4.02 8.28 -18.70
CA ALA A 114 3.42 9.61 -18.76
C ALA A 114 2.97 10.17 -17.39
N GLN A 115 2.77 9.31 -16.39
CA GLN A 115 2.21 9.73 -15.10
C GLN A 115 3.27 9.79 -14.00
N CYS A 116 4.29 8.91 -14.04
CA CYS A 116 5.28 8.76 -12.98
C CYS A 116 6.63 9.36 -13.39
N ALA A 117 7.15 10.32 -12.62
CA ALA A 117 8.44 10.93 -12.89
C ALA A 117 9.65 10.06 -12.48
N ARG A 118 9.45 9.08 -11.59
CA ARG A 118 10.51 8.24 -11.01
C ARG A 118 10.39 6.77 -11.43
N LEU A 119 10.27 6.52 -12.72
CA LEU A 119 10.26 5.16 -13.26
C LEU A 119 11.67 4.67 -13.62
N PRO A 120 11.96 3.38 -13.39
CA PRO A 120 13.08 2.71 -14.05
C PRO A 120 12.90 2.78 -15.57
N GLU A 121 14.02 2.82 -16.32
CA GLU A 121 13.96 2.80 -17.78
C GLU A 121 13.24 1.55 -18.29
N LEU A 122 12.14 1.77 -19.02
CA LEU A 122 11.31 0.72 -19.59
C LEU A 122 12.00 0.19 -20.86
N ARG A 123 12.77 -0.89 -20.75
CA ARG A 123 13.38 -1.51 -21.93
C ARG A 123 12.30 -2.13 -22.81
N THR A 124 12.13 -1.62 -24.03
CA THR A 124 11.28 -2.28 -25.03
C THR A 124 11.97 -3.51 -25.59
N PRO A 125 11.37 -4.71 -25.44
CA PRO A 125 11.90 -5.90 -26.10
C PRO A 125 11.71 -5.79 -27.62
N LYS A 126 12.77 -6.05 -28.39
CA LYS A 126 12.67 -6.22 -29.84
C LYS A 126 11.78 -7.43 -30.11
N HIS A 127 10.56 -7.22 -30.62
CA HIS A 127 9.63 -8.32 -30.91
C HIS A 127 10.13 -9.16 -32.09
N ALA A 128 10.42 -10.43 -31.83
CA ALA A 128 10.44 -11.45 -32.87
C ALA A 128 9.00 -11.94 -33.09
N VAL A 129 8.60 -12.14 -34.34
CA VAL A 129 7.26 -12.66 -34.68
C VAL A 129 7.13 -14.06 -34.08
N SER A 130 6.25 -14.23 -33.09
CA SER A 130 5.96 -15.51 -32.43
C SER A 130 4.46 -15.63 -32.17
N HIS A 131 3.94 -16.86 -32.16
CA HIS A 131 2.54 -17.16 -31.79
C HIS A 131 2.29 -17.08 -30.28
N THR A 132 3.33 -16.81 -29.48
CA THR A 132 3.27 -16.62 -28.03
C THR A 132 3.48 -15.15 -27.66
N LEU A 133 2.59 -14.60 -26.84
CA LEU A 133 2.73 -13.25 -26.29
C LEU A 133 3.78 -13.26 -25.17
N SER A 134 4.96 -12.67 -25.41
CA SER A 134 5.97 -12.44 -24.39
C SER A 134 5.75 -11.04 -23.78
N LEU A 135 5.30 -10.98 -22.54
CA LEU A 135 5.13 -9.73 -21.81
C LEU A 135 6.39 -9.43 -20.98
N PRO A 136 6.99 -8.22 -21.10
CA PRO A 136 8.12 -7.85 -20.28
C PRO A 136 7.68 -7.68 -18.82
N VAL A 137 8.40 -8.32 -17.90
CA VAL A 137 8.22 -8.14 -16.45
C VAL A 137 9.32 -7.22 -15.95
N ILE A 138 8.93 -6.07 -15.40
CA ILE A 138 9.85 -5.06 -14.87
C ILE A 138 9.68 -5.01 -13.35
N PRO A 139 10.73 -5.26 -12.55
CA PRO A 139 10.65 -5.12 -11.11
C PRO A 139 10.51 -3.63 -10.76
N LEU A 140 9.48 -3.31 -9.97
CA LEU A 140 9.23 -1.96 -9.48
C LEU A 140 9.25 -2.00 -7.95
N ALA A 141 10.08 -1.15 -7.34
CA ALA A 141 10.12 -1.01 -5.90
C ALA A 141 9.05 -0.01 -5.44
N VAL A 142 7.84 -0.51 -5.16
CA VAL A 142 6.80 0.26 -4.47
C VAL A 142 6.76 -0.14 -2.98
N PRO A 143 6.71 0.82 -2.06
CA PRO A 143 6.57 0.56 -0.62
C PRO A 143 5.38 -0.34 -0.24
N SER A 144 4.23 -0.17 -0.90
CA SER A 144 3.02 -0.96 -0.65
C SER A 144 2.37 -1.44 -1.95
N PRO A 145 2.67 -2.67 -2.43
CA PRO A 145 2.07 -3.21 -3.65
C PRO A 145 0.52 -3.20 -3.67
N ALA A 146 -0.11 -3.27 -2.49
CA ALA A 146 -1.55 -3.15 -2.35
C ALA A 146 -2.04 -1.73 -2.67
N ALA A 147 -1.40 -0.69 -2.13
CA ALA A 147 -1.74 0.71 -2.41
C ALA A 147 -1.50 1.07 -3.90
N PHE A 148 -0.48 0.49 -4.52
CA PHE A 148 -0.24 0.64 -5.95
C PHE A 148 -1.44 0.22 -6.82
N THR A 149 -2.27 -0.73 -6.38
CA THR A 149 -3.49 -1.09 -7.16
C THR A 149 -4.51 0.05 -7.24
N ILE A 150 -4.59 0.87 -6.19
CA ILE A 150 -5.42 2.08 -6.14
C ILE A 150 -4.86 3.12 -7.11
N LEU A 151 -3.55 3.37 -7.04
CA LEU A 151 -2.87 4.31 -7.92
C LEU A 151 -2.95 3.89 -9.38
N ARG A 152 -2.79 2.59 -9.67
CA ARG A 152 -2.99 2.04 -11.00
C ARG A 152 -4.36 2.44 -11.52
N THR A 153 -5.41 2.19 -10.75
CA THR A 153 -6.78 2.49 -11.17
C THR A 153 -6.93 3.99 -11.45
N PHE A 154 -6.45 4.84 -10.54
CA PHE A 154 -6.44 6.29 -10.70
C PHE A 154 -5.67 6.75 -11.96
N MET A 155 -4.51 6.17 -12.27
CA MET A 155 -3.72 6.55 -13.45
C MET A 155 -4.44 6.31 -14.78
N TYR A 156 -5.44 5.42 -14.79
CA TYR A 156 -6.34 5.24 -15.93
C TYR A 156 -7.55 6.15 -15.81
N ASP A 157 -8.34 6.01 -14.75
CA ASP A 157 -9.67 6.62 -14.70
C ASP A 157 -9.68 8.07 -14.21
N HIS A 158 -8.62 8.52 -13.55
CA HIS A 158 -8.50 9.80 -12.86
C HIS A 158 -9.68 10.10 -11.92
N ARG A 159 -10.28 9.06 -11.32
CA ARG A 159 -11.45 9.21 -10.45
C ARG A 159 -11.04 9.27 -8.99
N LEU A 160 -11.07 10.48 -8.43
CA LEU A 160 -10.81 10.72 -7.01
C LEU A 160 -11.83 10.00 -6.11
N ASP A 161 -13.08 9.86 -6.56
CA ASP A 161 -14.11 9.11 -5.82
C ASP A 161 -13.72 7.65 -5.59
N ALA A 162 -13.05 7.03 -6.57
CA ALA A 162 -12.60 5.64 -6.48
C ALA A 162 -11.44 5.52 -5.48
N VAL A 163 -10.53 6.50 -5.48
CA VAL A 163 -9.44 6.59 -4.50
C VAL A 163 -10.00 6.73 -3.09
N LEU A 164 -10.92 7.67 -2.85
CA LEU A 164 -11.56 7.85 -1.54
C LEU A 164 -12.29 6.60 -1.06
N LYS A 165 -13.05 5.95 -1.95
CA LYS A 165 -13.73 4.68 -1.62
C LYS A 165 -12.76 3.55 -1.29
N ALA A 166 -11.58 3.52 -1.91
CA ALA A 166 -10.55 2.53 -1.62
C ALA A 166 -9.82 2.82 -0.28
N LEU A 167 -9.63 4.09 0.06
CA LEU A 167 -9.05 4.52 1.34
C LEU A 167 -9.99 4.29 2.53
N PHE A 168 -11.30 4.43 2.31
CA PHE A 168 -12.34 4.21 3.30
C PHE A 168 -13.35 3.16 2.80
N PRO A 169 -12.99 1.86 2.79
CA PRO A 169 -13.93 0.82 2.40
C PRO A 169 -15.17 0.91 3.29
N CYS A 170 -16.33 1.20 2.69
CA CYS A 170 -17.59 1.25 3.42
C CYS A 170 -17.89 -0.15 3.95
N HIS A 171 -17.57 -0.41 5.21
CA HIS A 171 -17.85 -1.70 5.84
C HIS A 171 -19.38 -1.86 5.89
N PRO A 172 -19.99 -2.86 5.23
CA PRO A 172 -21.41 -3.12 5.41
C PRO A 172 -21.63 -3.47 6.88
N ALA A 173 -22.67 -2.89 7.47
CA ALA A 173 -23.01 -2.90 8.88
C ALA A 173 -22.75 -4.26 9.58
N SER A 174 -21.59 -4.41 10.20
CA SER A 174 -21.37 -5.47 11.19
C SER A 174 -21.73 -4.91 12.56
N SER A 175 -22.82 -5.45 13.06
CA SER A 175 -23.42 -5.29 14.38
C SER A 175 -22.51 -4.74 15.47
N ARG A 176 -22.92 -3.57 15.99
CA ARG A 176 -22.89 -3.13 17.40
C ARG A 176 -22.21 -4.12 18.35
N THR A 177 -20.88 -4.15 18.41
CA THR A 177 -20.14 -4.63 19.59
C THR A 177 -18.79 -3.90 19.72
N SER A 178 -18.57 -3.44 20.95
CA SER A 178 -17.30 -3.07 21.61
C SER A 178 -16.46 -1.91 21.05
N SER A 179 -16.24 -0.94 21.94
CA SER A 179 -15.42 0.29 21.85
C SER A 179 -13.97 0.12 21.39
N GLY A 180 -13.51 -1.11 21.09
CA GLY A 180 -12.18 -1.41 20.57
C GLY A 180 -12.09 -1.49 19.04
N HIS A 181 -13.21 -1.68 18.32
CA HIS A 181 -13.20 -1.81 16.86
C HIS A 181 -12.86 -0.49 16.13
N ASN A 182 -13.25 0.67 16.70
CA ASN A 182 -13.02 1.97 16.07
C ASN A 182 -11.52 2.28 15.94
N LEU A 183 -10.73 2.02 16.98
CA LEU A 183 -9.29 2.28 16.95
C LEU A 183 -8.59 1.42 15.89
N GLN A 184 -8.96 0.13 15.77
CA GLN A 184 -8.36 -0.75 14.78
C GLN A 184 -8.71 -0.31 13.35
N THR A 185 -9.97 0.05 13.08
CA THR A 185 -10.40 0.61 11.79
C THR A 185 -9.67 1.92 11.45
N LEU A 186 -9.52 2.83 12.41
CA LEU A 186 -8.75 4.07 12.22
C LEU A 186 -7.27 3.78 11.94
N THR A 187 -6.65 2.83 12.66
CA THR A 187 -5.27 2.42 12.38
C THR A 187 -5.12 1.81 10.99
N THR A 188 -6.12 1.05 10.52
CA THR A 188 -6.13 0.51 9.15
C THR A 188 -6.26 1.63 8.12
N HIS A 189 -7.21 2.55 8.27
CA HIS A 189 -7.37 3.67 7.33
C HIS A 189 -6.10 4.54 7.26
N THR A 190 -5.54 4.91 8.42
CA THR A 190 -4.30 5.69 8.47
C THR A 190 -3.12 4.95 7.84
N SER A 191 -3.02 3.62 8.01
CA SER A 191 -2.02 2.82 7.32
C SER A 191 -2.19 2.85 5.80
N HIS A 192 -3.41 2.71 5.28
CA HIS A 192 -3.68 2.76 3.83
C HIS A 192 -3.36 4.12 3.22
N ILE A 193 -3.71 5.22 3.90
CA ILE A 193 -3.38 6.58 3.46
C ILE A 193 -1.86 6.77 3.42
N LYS A 194 -1.16 6.32 4.47
CA LYS A 194 0.31 6.40 4.54
C LYS A 194 0.99 5.56 3.46
N ASP A 195 0.48 4.36 3.19
CA ASP A 195 0.98 3.49 2.14
C ASP A 195 0.80 4.13 0.75
N LEU A 196 -0.38 4.71 0.51
CA LEU A 196 -0.67 5.44 -0.74
C LEU A 196 0.26 6.63 -0.91
N TRP A 197 0.48 7.40 0.16
CA TRP A 197 1.45 8.50 0.19
C TRP A 197 2.86 8.02 -0.20
N HIS A 198 3.35 6.96 0.45
CA HIS A 198 4.68 6.42 0.18
C HIS A 198 4.85 5.97 -1.27
N ASP A 199 3.85 5.31 -1.84
CA ASP A 199 3.86 4.89 -3.24
C ASP A 199 3.82 6.09 -4.20
N MET A 200 3.00 7.11 -3.94
CA MET A 200 2.96 8.34 -4.75
C MET A 200 4.33 9.03 -4.78
N VAL A 201 4.99 9.13 -3.62
CA VAL A 201 6.36 9.68 -3.52
C VAL A 201 7.36 8.80 -4.26
N ALA A 202 7.29 7.48 -4.09
CA ALA A 202 8.21 6.53 -4.73
C ALA A 202 8.13 6.62 -6.26
N LEU A 203 6.92 6.75 -6.81
CA LEU A 203 6.65 6.85 -8.25
C LEU A 203 6.89 8.26 -8.81
N GLY A 204 6.95 9.28 -7.96
CA GLY A 204 6.97 10.68 -8.39
C GLY A 204 5.67 11.05 -9.11
N LEU A 205 4.53 10.60 -8.58
CA LEU A 205 3.21 11.00 -9.07
C LEU A 205 2.94 12.44 -8.64
N PHE A 206 2.65 13.31 -9.61
CA PHE A 206 2.32 14.70 -9.36
C PHE A 206 1.01 15.07 -10.03
N ASP A 207 -0.07 14.89 -9.28
CA ASP A 207 -1.42 15.30 -9.64
C ASP A 207 -2.02 16.08 -8.46
N THR A 208 -2.31 17.36 -8.67
CA THR A 208 -2.72 18.27 -7.58
C THR A 208 -3.98 17.79 -6.88
N GLU A 209 -4.98 17.33 -7.64
CA GLU A 209 -6.25 16.91 -7.08
C GLU A 209 -6.12 15.60 -6.29
N LEU A 210 -5.25 14.68 -6.73
CA LEU A 210 -4.94 13.47 -5.98
C LEU A 210 -4.24 13.81 -4.65
N TRP A 211 -3.25 14.72 -4.67
CA TRP A 211 -2.57 15.17 -3.46
C TRP A 211 -3.52 15.87 -2.49
N ASP A 212 -4.42 16.72 -2.99
CA ASP A 212 -5.44 17.39 -2.17
C ASP A 212 -6.45 16.38 -1.58
N THR A 213 -6.81 15.35 -2.35
CA THR A 213 -7.68 14.26 -1.89
C THR A 213 -7.02 13.45 -0.77
N LEU A 214 -5.72 13.19 -0.88
CA LEU A 214 -4.95 12.48 0.12
C LEU A 214 -4.83 13.27 1.43
N ASP A 215 -4.58 14.57 1.34
CA ASP A 215 -4.50 15.46 2.50
C ASP A 215 -5.86 15.56 3.20
N LEU A 216 -6.96 15.70 2.44
CA LEU A 216 -8.31 15.65 2.99
C LEU A 216 -8.59 14.33 3.71
N ALA A 217 -8.20 13.19 3.12
CA ALA A 217 -8.36 11.88 3.73
C ALA A 217 -7.54 11.77 5.04
N TRP A 218 -6.32 12.31 5.06
CA TRP A 218 -5.47 12.33 6.25
C TRP A 218 -6.06 13.20 7.35
N ASP A 219 -6.60 14.37 7.03
CA ASP A 219 -7.26 15.27 7.98
C ASP A 219 -8.48 14.59 8.61
N ILE A 220 -9.30 13.91 7.81
CA ILE A 220 -10.46 13.15 8.31
C ILE A 220 -10.02 12.01 9.23
N ALA A 221 -8.95 11.29 8.86
CA ALA A 221 -8.48 10.13 9.62
C ALA A 221 -7.70 10.49 10.90
N SER A 222 -7.14 11.71 10.96
CA SER A 222 -6.36 12.21 12.10
C SER A 222 -7.14 13.16 13.01
N ALA A 223 -8.38 13.51 12.65
CA ALA A 223 -9.28 14.30 13.48
C ALA A 223 -9.57 13.60 14.83
N PRO A 224 -9.54 14.33 15.96
CA PRO A 224 -9.70 13.78 17.31
C PRO A 224 -11.12 13.31 17.63
#